data_AF-K6X914-F1
#
_entry.id   AF-K6X914-F1
#
_cell.length_a   1.000
_cell.length_b   1.000
_cell.length_c   1.000
_cell.angle_alpha   90.00
_cell.angle_beta   90.00
_cell.angle_gamma   90.00
#
_symmetry.space_group_name_H-M   'P 1'
#
loop_
_entity.id
_entity.type
_entity.pdbx_description
1 polymer ?
#
loop_
_entity_poly.entity_id
_entity_poly.type
_entity_poly.pdbx_seq_one_letter_code
_entity_poly.pdbx_strand_id
1 'polypeptide(L)'
;GAPGIGWVDGHGIVSDEHVRDLADRPDATITPVTPVRTPPTRVVAERPTTKTSDGPDSPVEPRSADAPPAGMVIVFPGAQSADPYRPTAACSDFVRVRDGYCTEPGCGCSAFDSDLDHVTEYDRTNPAQGGSTASENLNAKCRFGHLHKTFGDWVDVQYRDDEGRLVTEYRTPEGFVIPGDAENLEDSFPNLRRIRYEQPPQAPPTPRVIAGDDTPPATNRLAQKHARRRAERARNHRERERRQQMDGPPPF
;
A
#
# COMPACT_ATOMS: atom_id res chain seq x y z
N GLY A 1 -20.61 12.28 18.90
CA GLY A 1 -20.20 10.95 18.40
C GLY A 1 -19.51 10.22 19.54
N ALA A 2 -19.50 8.88 19.53
CA ALA A 2 -18.70 8.12 20.49
C ALA A 2 -17.23 8.59 20.46
N PRO A 3 -16.51 8.57 21.59
CA PRO A 3 -15.10 8.96 21.62
C PRO A 3 -14.31 8.06 20.69
N GLY A 4 -13.64 8.67 19.72
CA GLY A 4 -12.71 8.03 18.79
C GLY A 4 -11.30 8.57 18.95
N ILE A 5 -10.41 8.06 18.12
CA ILE A 5 -9.03 8.52 17.99
C ILE A 5 -8.88 9.38 16.73
N GLY A 6 -7.93 10.30 16.78
CA GLY A 6 -7.45 11.07 15.66
C GLY A 6 -5.95 10.85 15.47
N TRP A 7 -5.40 11.31 14.35
CA TRP A 7 -3.95 11.32 14.13
C TRP A 7 -3.54 12.67 13.58
N VAL A 8 -2.43 13.19 14.09
CA VAL A 8 -1.84 14.45 13.65
C VAL A 8 -0.37 14.23 13.35
N ASP A 9 0.06 14.69 12.19
CA ASP A 9 1.46 14.59 11.78
C ASP A 9 2.40 15.24 12.78
N GLY A 10 3.53 14.60 13.06
CA GLY A 10 4.49 14.99 14.10
C GLY A 10 4.01 14.79 15.55
N HIS A 11 2.73 14.52 15.79
CA HIS A 11 2.15 14.34 17.13
C HIS A 11 1.60 12.93 17.38
N GLY A 12 1.34 12.15 16.33
CA GLY A 12 0.83 10.78 16.43
C GLY A 12 -0.67 10.74 16.75
N ILE A 13 -1.08 9.69 17.47
CA ILE A 13 -2.48 9.49 17.85
C ILE A 13 -2.88 10.53 18.91
N VAL A 14 -3.99 11.22 18.67
CA VAL A 14 -4.60 12.22 19.55
C VAL A 14 -6.07 11.89 19.80
N SER A 15 -6.74 12.60 20.70
CA SER A 15 -8.19 12.46 20.86
C SER A 15 -8.94 13.03 19.65
N ASP A 16 -10.10 12.46 19.35
CA ASP A 16 -10.98 13.01 18.32
C ASP A 16 -11.51 14.42 18.66
N GLU A 17 -11.66 14.75 19.94
CA GLU A 17 -11.94 16.11 20.41
C GLU A 17 -10.83 17.08 19.97
N HIS A 18 -9.56 16.70 20.15
CA HIS A 18 -8.46 17.55 19.71
C HIS A 18 -8.44 17.74 18.19
N VAL A 19 -8.77 16.71 17.42
CA VAL A 19 -8.91 16.86 15.95
C VAL A 19 -10.08 17.77 15.58
N ARG A 20 -11.21 17.69 16.28
CA ARG A 20 -12.35 18.60 16.06
C ARG A 20 -11.97 20.04 16.38
N ASP A 21 -11.29 20.28 17.50
CA ASP A 21 -10.79 21.61 17.86
C ASP A 21 -9.85 22.17 16.79
N LEU A 22 -8.95 21.33 16.25
CA LEU A 22 -8.07 21.71 15.15
C LEU A 22 -8.86 22.02 13.87
N ALA A 23 -9.88 21.23 13.55
CA ALA A 23 -10.72 21.41 12.37
C ALA A 23 -11.63 22.65 12.44
N ASP A 24 -12.05 23.04 13.65
CA ASP A 24 -12.89 24.21 13.89
C ASP A 24 -12.12 25.54 13.88
N ARG A 25 -10.78 25.49 13.82
CA ARG A 25 -9.97 26.70 13.70
C ARG A 25 -10.25 27.41 12.37
N PRO A 26 -10.31 28.75 12.35
CA PRO A 26 -10.62 29.51 11.14
C PRO A 26 -9.53 29.41 10.05
N ASP A 27 -8.31 29.00 10.41
CA ASP A 27 -7.18 28.79 9.50
C ASP A 27 -7.02 27.32 9.07
N ALA A 28 -7.86 26.41 9.56
CA ALA A 28 -7.80 25.01 9.18
C ALA A 28 -8.36 24.80 7.76
N THR A 29 -7.67 23.99 6.97
CA THR A 29 -8.15 23.52 5.67
C THR A 29 -8.53 22.05 5.79
N ILE A 30 -9.80 21.75 5.54
CA ILE A 30 -10.31 20.38 5.58
C ILE A 30 -10.39 19.85 4.14
N THR A 31 -9.56 18.85 3.85
CA THR A 31 -9.56 18.15 2.56
C THR A 31 -9.78 16.66 2.79
N PRO A 32 -10.71 16.01 2.08
CA PRO A 32 -10.86 14.56 2.17
C PRO A 32 -9.71 13.86 1.45
N VAL A 33 -9.24 12.75 2.03
CA VAL A 33 -8.17 11.90 1.48
C VAL A 33 -8.45 11.49 0.02
N THR A 34 -9.71 11.18 -0.27
CA THR A 34 -10.20 11.06 -1.64
C THR A 34 -11.04 12.29 -1.98
N PRO A 35 -10.68 13.10 -3.00
CA PRO A 35 -11.44 14.27 -3.40
C PRO A 35 -12.92 13.93 -3.70
N VAL A 36 -13.86 14.78 -3.23
CA VAL A 36 -15.33 14.56 -3.20
C VAL A 36 -15.99 14.25 -4.57
N ARG A 37 -15.23 14.30 -5.66
CA ARG A 37 -15.73 14.08 -7.03
C ARG A 37 -14.83 13.21 -7.87
N THR A 38 -13.87 12.50 -7.27
CA THR A 38 -13.10 11.49 -8.00
C THR A 38 -14.02 10.27 -8.20
N PRO A 39 -14.49 9.98 -9.43
CA PRO A 39 -15.32 8.80 -9.64
C PRO A 39 -14.47 7.56 -9.36
N PRO A 40 -15.02 6.57 -8.63
CA PRO A 40 -14.32 5.30 -8.48
C PRO A 40 -14.18 4.63 -9.84
N THR A 41 -13.03 4.04 -10.10
CA THR A 41 -12.79 3.20 -11.28
C THR A 41 -13.62 1.93 -11.21
N ARG A 42 -13.71 1.32 -10.02
CA ARG A 42 -14.53 0.13 -9.76
C ARG A 42 -14.81 -0.02 -8.26
N VAL A 43 -15.87 -0.76 -7.94
CA VAL A 43 -16.16 -1.24 -6.58
C VAL A 43 -16.01 -2.75 -6.59
N VAL A 44 -15.22 -3.28 -5.66
CA VAL A 44 -14.90 -4.70 -5.55
C VAL A 44 -15.50 -5.20 -4.25
N ALA A 45 -16.29 -6.27 -4.31
CA ALA A 45 -16.66 -7.00 -3.11
C ALA A 45 -15.42 -7.79 -2.64
N GLU A 46 -14.93 -7.51 -1.44
CA GLU A 46 -13.99 -8.39 -0.77
C GLU A 46 -14.75 -9.65 -0.34
N ARG A 47 -14.32 -10.79 -0.88
CA ARG A 47 -14.84 -12.08 -0.48
C ARG A 47 -14.28 -12.38 0.92
N PRO A 48 -15.11 -12.57 1.96
CA PRO A 48 -14.60 -12.82 3.29
C PRO A 48 -13.74 -14.10 3.28
N THR A 49 -12.49 -13.97 3.71
CA THR A 49 -11.57 -15.08 3.99
C THR A 49 -11.83 -15.66 5.38
N THR A 50 -13.07 -15.68 5.85
CA THR A 50 -13.40 -16.39 7.09
C THR A 50 -13.58 -17.86 6.78
N LYS A 51 -12.56 -18.68 7.13
CA LYS A 51 -12.85 -20.01 7.68
C LYS A 51 -13.62 -19.75 8.98
N THR A 52 -14.95 -19.74 8.90
CA THR A 52 -15.81 -19.77 10.08
C THR A 52 -15.46 -21.03 10.88
N SER A 53 -14.79 -20.84 12.00
CA SER A 53 -14.91 -21.79 13.10
C SER A 53 -16.26 -21.48 13.75
N ASP A 54 -17.27 -22.28 13.41
CA ASP A 54 -18.58 -22.20 14.03
C ASP A 54 -18.44 -22.58 15.52
N GLY A 55 -18.40 -21.57 16.38
CA GLY A 55 -18.58 -21.70 17.82
C GLY A 55 -19.84 -20.93 18.23
N PRO A 56 -20.87 -21.57 18.80
CA PRO A 56 -22.09 -20.88 19.20
C PRO A 56 -21.89 -20.31 20.60
N ASP A 57 -21.54 -19.01 20.70
CA ASP A 57 -21.85 -18.10 21.82
C ASP A 57 -20.83 -16.95 21.90
N SER A 58 -20.98 -15.94 21.04
CA SER A 58 -20.41 -14.63 21.33
C SER A 58 -21.47 -13.54 21.10
N PRO A 59 -21.69 -12.63 22.07
CA PRO A 59 -22.75 -11.64 21.96
C PRO A 59 -22.45 -10.64 20.82
N VAL A 60 -23.44 -10.40 19.98
CA VAL A 60 -23.37 -9.43 18.90
C VAL A 60 -23.67 -8.04 19.47
N GLU A 61 -22.65 -7.19 19.57
CA GLU A 61 -22.80 -5.75 19.82
C GLU A 61 -23.69 -5.10 18.73
N PRO A 62 -24.62 -4.18 19.09
CA PRO A 62 -25.54 -3.59 18.13
C PRO A 62 -24.81 -2.63 17.18
N ARG A 63 -24.79 -2.98 15.89
CA ARG A 63 -24.25 -2.16 14.81
C ARG A 63 -25.17 -0.98 14.51
N SER A 64 -24.60 0.22 14.41
CA SER A 64 -25.31 1.45 14.01
C SER A 64 -25.84 1.33 12.58
N ALA A 65 -27.08 1.76 12.35
CA ALA A 65 -27.89 1.50 11.15
C ALA A 65 -27.42 2.22 9.86
N ASP A 66 -26.40 3.09 9.92
CA ASP A 66 -25.90 3.88 8.79
C ASP A 66 -24.53 3.41 8.23
N ALA A 67 -24.00 2.28 8.70
CA ALA A 67 -22.74 1.76 8.19
C ALA A 67 -22.95 0.95 6.89
N PRO A 68 -22.28 1.29 5.76
CA PRO A 68 -22.29 0.43 4.57
C PRO A 68 -21.65 -0.93 4.90
N PRO A 69 -22.07 -2.03 4.22
CA PRO A 69 -21.68 -3.39 4.60
C PRO A 69 -20.16 -3.58 4.59
N ALA A 70 -19.67 -4.38 5.56
CA ALA A 70 -18.30 -4.84 5.62
C ALA A 70 -17.95 -5.65 4.36
N GLY A 71 -16.82 -5.36 3.72
CA GLY A 71 -16.34 -6.11 2.54
C GLY A 71 -16.55 -5.44 1.18
N MET A 72 -16.55 -4.10 1.07
CA MET A 72 -16.41 -3.43 -0.23
C MET A 72 -15.16 -2.56 -0.26
N VAL A 73 -14.36 -2.74 -1.31
CA VAL A 73 -13.20 -1.92 -1.65
C VAL A 73 -13.56 -1.01 -2.81
N ILE A 74 -13.32 0.29 -2.62
CA ILE A 74 -13.51 1.32 -3.62
C ILE A 74 -12.14 1.61 -4.24
N VAL A 75 -12.04 1.44 -5.54
CA VAL A 75 -10.79 1.62 -6.29
C VAL A 75 -10.85 2.94 -7.06
N PHE A 76 -9.82 3.76 -6.87
CA PHE A 76 -9.62 5.04 -7.55
C PHE A 76 -8.40 5.00 -8.48
N PRO A 77 -8.24 5.97 -9.41
CA PRO A 77 -7.06 6.05 -10.26
C PRO A 77 -5.78 6.36 -9.47
N GLY A 78 -4.82 5.44 -9.53
CA GLY A 78 -3.56 5.53 -8.78
C GLY A 78 -2.46 6.35 -9.45
N ALA A 79 -2.49 6.52 -10.76
CA ALA A 79 -1.48 7.25 -11.51
C ALA A 79 -2.06 8.33 -12.43
N GLN A 80 -1.22 9.29 -12.82
CA GLN A 80 -1.60 10.28 -13.82
C GLN A 80 -1.74 9.63 -15.19
N SER A 81 -2.77 10.01 -15.97
CA SER A 81 -3.01 9.41 -17.29
C SER A 81 -1.88 9.66 -18.28
N ALA A 82 -1.25 10.84 -18.21
CA ALA A 82 -0.12 11.22 -19.04
C ALA A 82 1.23 10.65 -18.55
N ASP A 83 1.30 10.24 -17.27
CA ASP A 83 2.50 9.69 -16.66
C ASP A 83 2.12 8.55 -15.70
N PRO A 84 2.05 7.30 -16.18
CA PRO A 84 1.69 6.16 -15.35
C PRO A 84 2.71 5.91 -14.23
N TYR A 85 3.95 6.41 -14.32
CA TYR A 85 4.91 6.29 -13.22
C TYR A 85 4.52 7.18 -12.02
N ARG A 86 3.93 8.35 -12.27
CA ARG A 86 3.67 9.34 -11.23
C ARG A 86 2.31 9.09 -10.57
N PRO A 87 2.24 8.95 -9.23
CA PRO A 87 0.96 8.80 -8.55
C PRO A 87 0.09 10.05 -8.69
N THR A 88 -1.22 9.88 -8.62
CA THR A 88 -2.13 11.03 -8.45
C THR A 88 -1.90 11.69 -7.08
N ALA A 89 -2.31 12.95 -6.91
CA ALA A 89 -2.23 13.62 -5.61
C ALA A 89 -2.99 12.83 -4.54
N ALA A 90 -4.22 12.42 -4.84
CA ALA A 90 -5.05 11.61 -3.94
C ALA A 90 -4.42 10.25 -3.58
N CYS A 91 -3.79 9.55 -4.56
CA CYS A 91 -3.04 8.32 -4.27
C CYS A 91 -1.86 8.60 -3.34
N SER A 92 -1.15 9.70 -3.57
CA SER A 92 0.01 10.09 -2.77
C SER A 92 -0.39 10.42 -1.33
N ASP A 93 -1.43 11.23 -1.16
CA ASP A 93 -1.95 11.61 0.15
C ASP A 93 -2.52 10.40 0.89
N PHE A 94 -3.23 9.51 0.18
CA PHE A 94 -3.71 8.26 0.77
C PHE A 94 -2.57 7.37 1.29
N VAL A 95 -1.50 7.17 0.51
CA VAL A 95 -0.37 6.34 0.96
C VAL A 95 0.29 6.95 2.21
N ARG A 96 0.43 8.28 2.27
CA ARG A 96 0.96 8.97 3.45
C ARG A 96 0.06 8.84 4.67
N VAL A 97 -1.25 9.01 4.49
CA VAL A 97 -2.25 8.83 5.55
C VAL A 97 -2.34 7.37 5.99
N ARG A 98 -2.14 6.40 5.10
CA ARG A 98 -2.13 4.97 5.43
C ARG A 98 -0.89 4.61 6.24
N ASP A 99 0.27 5.07 5.80
CA ASP A 99 1.54 4.68 6.42
C ASP A 99 1.80 5.46 7.71
N GLY A 100 1.45 6.77 7.76
CA GLY A 100 1.69 7.68 8.89
C GLY A 100 3.17 8.05 9.07
N TYR A 101 4.05 7.04 9.01
CA TYR A 101 5.49 7.15 9.13
C TYR A 101 6.21 6.42 8.00
N CYS A 102 7.53 6.61 7.92
CA CYS A 102 8.41 5.88 7.03
C CYS A 102 8.36 4.38 7.35
N THR A 103 8.12 3.55 6.34
CA THR A 103 7.96 2.10 6.50
C THR A 103 9.25 1.34 6.77
N GLU A 104 10.41 2.01 6.73
CA GLU A 104 11.70 1.41 7.04
C GLU A 104 11.74 1.00 8.53
N PRO A 105 12.20 -0.21 8.89
CA PRO A 105 12.03 -0.73 10.25
C PRO A 105 12.54 0.22 11.34
N GLY A 106 11.65 0.65 12.23
CA GLY A 106 11.98 1.52 13.37
C GLY A 106 12.21 3.00 13.01
N CYS A 107 11.86 3.45 11.81
CA CYS A 107 12.04 4.83 11.39
C CYS A 107 10.85 5.71 11.77
N GLY A 108 10.99 6.59 12.77
CA GLY A 108 9.94 7.54 13.17
C GLY A 108 9.77 8.78 12.28
N CYS A 109 10.31 8.80 11.06
CA CYS A 109 10.17 9.94 10.14
C CYS A 109 8.74 9.99 9.61
N SER A 110 8.13 11.19 9.56
CA SER A 110 6.77 11.35 9.01
C SER A 110 6.69 10.86 7.56
N ALA A 111 5.58 10.20 7.21
CA ALA A 111 5.27 9.88 5.83
C ALA A 111 5.08 11.14 4.95
N PHE A 112 4.69 12.27 5.56
CA PHE A 112 4.52 13.55 4.86
C PHE A 112 5.85 14.21 4.49
N ASP A 113 6.91 13.92 5.23
CA ASP A 113 8.30 14.30 4.92
C ASP A 113 9.05 13.23 4.10
N SER A 114 8.37 12.16 3.70
CA SER A 114 8.94 11.02 3.00
C SER A 114 8.66 11.01 1.50
N ASP A 115 9.57 10.37 0.76
CA ASP A 115 9.38 10.03 -0.65
C ASP A 115 8.39 8.85 -0.73
N LEU A 116 7.56 8.81 -1.78
CA LEU A 116 6.80 7.61 -2.11
C LEU A 116 7.59 6.76 -3.08
N ASP A 117 7.76 5.50 -2.72
CA ASP A 117 8.62 4.59 -3.46
C ASP A 117 7.89 3.29 -3.84
N HIS A 118 8.20 2.79 -5.03
CA HIS A 118 7.57 1.58 -5.56
C HIS A 118 8.22 0.35 -4.94
N VAL A 119 7.46 -0.47 -4.18
CA VAL A 119 7.93 -1.71 -3.57
C VAL A 119 8.54 -2.62 -4.63
N THR A 120 7.75 -3.04 -5.62
CA THR A 120 8.28 -3.60 -6.86
C THR A 120 8.54 -2.46 -7.83
N GLU A 121 9.79 -2.33 -8.29
CA GLU A 121 10.19 -1.20 -9.13
C GLU A 121 9.33 -1.09 -10.41
N TYR A 122 8.92 0.13 -10.72
CA TYR A 122 8.23 0.42 -11.98
C TYR A 122 9.18 0.27 -13.17
N ASP A 123 8.75 -0.43 -14.22
CA ASP A 123 9.50 -0.59 -15.46
C ASP A 123 8.96 0.40 -16.51
N ARG A 124 9.75 1.42 -16.86
CA ARG A 124 9.35 2.43 -17.84
C ARG A 124 9.36 1.91 -19.28
N THR A 125 10.10 0.85 -19.56
CA THR A 125 10.21 0.27 -20.90
C THR A 125 9.11 -0.75 -21.14
N ASN A 126 8.80 -1.57 -20.12
CA ASN A 126 7.71 -2.52 -20.17
C ASN A 126 6.91 -2.49 -18.85
N PRO A 127 5.96 -1.55 -18.70
CA PRO A 127 5.18 -1.38 -17.46
C PRO A 127 4.51 -2.65 -16.95
N ALA A 128 4.09 -3.54 -17.86
CA ALA A 128 3.46 -4.82 -17.51
C ALA A 128 4.41 -5.81 -16.81
N GLN A 129 5.73 -5.60 -16.91
CA GLN A 129 6.72 -6.43 -16.22
C GLN A 129 7.15 -5.86 -14.85
N GLY A 130 6.94 -4.57 -14.61
CA GLY A 130 7.27 -3.89 -13.36
C GLY A 130 6.13 -3.93 -12.34
N GLY A 131 6.34 -3.26 -11.20
CA GLY A 131 5.25 -2.97 -10.28
C GLY A 131 4.46 -1.74 -10.74
N SER A 132 3.13 -1.82 -10.75
CA SER A 132 2.28 -0.70 -11.13
C SER A 132 2.31 0.41 -10.07
N THR A 133 2.00 1.64 -10.47
CA THR A 133 1.78 2.75 -9.53
C THR A 133 0.40 2.58 -8.88
N ALA A 134 0.37 1.88 -7.75
CA ALA A 134 -0.83 1.55 -7.00
C ALA A 134 -0.55 1.70 -5.50
N SER A 135 -1.57 1.98 -4.69
CA SER A 135 -1.41 2.10 -3.24
C SER A 135 -0.75 0.86 -2.64
N GLU A 136 -1.11 -0.33 -3.11
CA GLU A 136 -0.55 -1.60 -2.63
C GLU A 136 0.91 -1.85 -3.05
N ASN A 137 1.44 -1.10 -4.01
CA ASN A 137 2.83 -1.18 -4.45
C ASN A 137 3.63 0.08 -4.14
N LEU A 138 3.05 1.04 -3.42
CA LEU A 138 3.72 2.25 -2.93
C LEU A 138 3.83 2.19 -1.41
N ASN A 139 4.94 2.67 -0.88
CA ASN A 139 5.08 2.98 0.54
C ASN A 139 5.89 4.26 0.76
N ALA A 140 5.68 4.88 1.91
CA ALA A 140 6.45 6.02 2.35
C ALA A 140 7.84 5.57 2.83
N LYS A 141 8.88 6.21 2.31
CA LYS A 141 10.27 6.03 2.73
C LYS A 141 10.94 7.38 2.91
N CYS A 142 11.55 7.58 4.08
CA CYS A 142 12.40 8.74 4.29
C CYS A 142 13.55 8.71 3.27
N ARG A 143 14.18 9.87 3.05
CA ARG A 143 15.22 9.98 2.01
C ARG A 143 16.35 8.94 2.17
N PHE A 144 16.74 8.66 3.41
CA PHE A 144 17.73 7.64 3.72
C PHE A 144 17.25 6.24 3.31
N GLY A 145 16.05 5.82 3.74
CA GLY A 145 15.48 4.50 3.41
C GLY A 145 15.30 4.31 1.90
N HIS A 146 14.85 5.36 1.19
CA HIS A 146 14.73 5.33 -0.27
C HIS A 146 16.09 5.13 -0.95
N LEU A 147 17.14 5.83 -0.50
CA LEU A 147 18.50 5.65 -1.03
C LEU A 147 19.06 4.27 -0.68
N HIS A 148 18.82 3.78 0.54
CA HIS A 148 19.24 2.46 1.01
C HIS A 148 18.64 1.37 0.11
N LYS A 149 17.33 1.42 -0.15
CA LYS A 149 16.68 0.52 -1.09
C LYS A 149 17.19 0.73 -2.51
N THR A 150 17.44 1.96 -2.96
CA THR A 150 17.89 2.19 -4.34
C THR A 150 19.28 1.63 -4.60
N PHE A 151 20.23 1.82 -3.68
CA PHE A 151 21.64 1.53 -3.90
C PHE A 151 22.12 0.26 -3.21
N GLY A 152 21.51 -0.13 -2.10
CA GLY A 152 21.82 -1.38 -1.41
C GLY A 152 21.27 -2.62 -2.11
N ASP A 153 21.47 -3.77 -1.46
CA ASP A 153 20.94 -5.07 -1.88
C ASP A 153 19.81 -5.57 -0.97
N TRP A 154 19.22 -4.68 -0.18
CA TRP A 154 18.02 -4.97 0.59
C TRP A 154 16.81 -5.06 -0.33
N VAL A 155 15.90 -5.97 0.01
CA VAL A 155 14.66 -6.21 -0.73
C VAL A 155 13.48 -6.10 0.22
N ASP A 156 12.64 -5.11 -0.03
CA ASP A 156 11.34 -4.96 0.59
C ASP A 156 10.27 -5.76 -0.17
N VAL A 157 9.31 -6.30 0.58
CA VAL A 157 8.05 -6.82 0.05
C VAL A 157 6.90 -6.22 0.83
N GLN A 158 5.78 -6.00 0.16
CA GLN A 158 4.55 -5.50 0.74
C GLN A 158 3.40 -6.34 0.19
N TYR A 159 2.54 -6.83 1.07
CA TYR A 159 1.41 -7.68 0.71
C TYR A 159 0.32 -7.60 1.78
N ARG A 160 -0.88 -8.08 1.48
CA ARG A 160 -1.93 -8.25 2.49
C ARG A 160 -1.93 -9.67 3.02
N ASP A 161 -1.98 -9.83 4.34
CA ASP A 161 -2.17 -11.14 4.98
C ASP A 161 -3.62 -11.64 4.84
N ASP A 162 -3.90 -12.81 5.42
CA ASP A 162 -5.23 -13.46 5.31
C ASP A 162 -6.32 -12.66 6.04
N GLU A 163 -5.94 -11.85 7.03
CA GLU A 163 -6.77 -10.88 7.75
C GLU A 163 -6.91 -9.54 7.01
N GLY A 164 -6.26 -9.40 5.85
CA GLY A 164 -6.29 -8.21 5.01
C GLY A 164 -5.43 -7.05 5.51
N ARG A 165 -4.56 -7.25 6.50
CA ARG A 165 -3.61 -6.24 6.99
C ARG A 165 -2.48 -6.07 6.00
N LEU A 166 -2.10 -4.83 5.73
CA LEU A 166 -0.94 -4.54 4.90
C LEU A 166 0.36 -4.79 5.66
N VAL A 167 1.08 -5.84 5.29
CA VAL A 167 2.34 -6.25 5.89
C VAL A 167 3.50 -5.81 5.00
N THR A 168 4.56 -5.27 5.61
CA THR A 168 5.84 -5.01 4.96
C THR A 168 6.92 -5.87 5.59
N GLU A 169 7.78 -6.50 4.80
CA GLU A 169 8.96 -7.21 5.26
C GLU A 169 10.19 -6.73 4.51
N TYR A 170 11.34 -6.72 5.20
CA TYR A 170 12.63 -6.39 4.65
C TYR A 170 13.53 -7.61 4.69
N ARG A 171 14.25 -7.84 3.59
CA ARG A 171 15.30 -8.87 3.53
C ARG A 171 16.65 -8.24 3.37
N THR A 172 17.56 -8.62 4.27
CA THR A 172 18.96 -8.22 4.19
C THR A 172 19.70 -9.06 3.15
N PRO A 173 20.86 -8.60 2.65
CA PRO A 173 21.69 -9.37 1.72
C PRO A 173 22.15 -10.73 2.30
N GLU A 174 22.27 -10.83 3.62
CA GLU A 174 22.62 -12.06 4.35
C GLU A 174 21.44 -13.02 4.49
N GLY A 175 20.24 -12.61 4.08
CA GLY A 175 19.02 -13.44 4.07
C GLY A 175 18.16 -13.33 5.33
N PHE A 176 18.47 -12.42 6.26
CA PHE A 176 17.62 -12.17 7.42
C PHE A 176 16.32 -11.48 6.98
N VAL A 177 15.21 -11.86 7.62
CA VAL A 177 13.91 -11.21 7.46
C VAL A 177 13.69 -10.31 8.65
N ILE A 178 13.51 -9.03 8.39
CA ILE A 178 13.17 -8.02 9.40
C ILE A 178 11.72 -7.62 9.11
N PRO A 179 10.79 -7.84 10.06
CA PRO A 179 9.44 -7.32 9.91
C PRO A 179 9.51 -5.79 9.85
N GLY A 180 8.69 -5.19 8.96
CA GLY A 180 8.42 -3.76 9.03
C GLY A 180 7.65 -3.40 10.29
N ASP A 181 7.22 -2.15 10.39
CA ASP A 181 6.40 -1.72 11.51
C ASP A 181 5.14 -2.59 11.62
N ALA A 182 4.88 -3.06 12.84
CA ALA A 182 3.79 -4.00 13.12
C ALA A 182 2.40 -3.38 12.91
N GLU A 183 2.33 -2.06 12.94
CA GLU A 183 1.11 -1.28 12.84
C GLU A 183 1.29 -0.16 11.82
N ASN A 184 0.22 0.11 11.07
CA ASN A 184 0.07 1.34 10.31
C ASN A 184 -1.29 1.96 10.64
N LEU A 185 -1.64 3.06 9.98
CA LEU A 185 -2.88 3.75 10.31
C LEU A 185 -4.13 2.97 9.88
N GLU A 186 -4.04 1.89 9.11
CA GLU A 186 -5.17 0.98 8.88
C GLU A 186 -5.60 0.20 10.14
N ASP A 187 -4.75 0.07 11.16
CA ASP A 187 -5.10 -0.62 12.41
C ASP A 187 -5.92 0.28 13.34
N SER A 188 -5.57 1.56 13.38
CA SER A 188 -6.32 2.61 14.09
C SER A 188 -7.55 3.08 13.32
N PHE A 189 -7.46 3.12 11.98
CA PHE A 189 -8.51 3.63 11.08
C PHE A 189 -8.89 2.56 10.05
N PRO A 190 -9.63 1.51 10.44
CA PRO A 190 -9.91 0.34 9.58
C PRO A 190 -10.65 0.67 8.28
N ASN A 191 -11.33 1.83 8.20
CA ASN A 191 -11.95 2.28 6.96
C ASN A 191 -10.95 2.59 5.85
N LEU A 192 -9.67 2.86 6.16
CA LEU A 192 -8.61 3.01 5.16
C LEU A 192 -8.43 1.72 4.33
N ARG A 193 -8.70 0.55 4.91
CA ARG A 193 -8.67 -0.74 4.19
C ARG A 193 -9.68 -0.81 3.06
N ARG A 194 -10.69 0.06 3.02
CA ARG A 194 -11.73 0.09 1.98
C ARG A 194 -11.34 0.93 0.76
N ILE A 195 -10.21 1.63 0.80
CA ILE A 195 -9.78 2.54 -0.26
C ILE A 195 -8.54 1.94 -0.94
N ARG A 196 -8.58 1.83 -2.27
CA ARG A 196 -7.42 1.45 -3.07
C ARG A 196 -7.21 2.43 -4.20
N TYR A 197 -5.96 2.58 -4.57
CA TYR A 197 -5.57 3.31 -5.76
C TYR A 197 -4.85 2.36 -6.69
N GLU A 198 -5.37 2.20 -7.90
CA GLU A 198 -4.80 1.29 -8.89
C GLU A 198 -4.66 2.01 -10.22
N GLN A 199 -3.69 1.61 -11.04
CA GLN A 199 -3.68 2.08 -12.41
C GLN A 199 -4.93 1.55 -13.12
N PRO A 200 -5.66 2.40 -13.87
CA PRO A 200 -6.67 1.88 -14.76
C PRO A 200 -5.99 0.91 -15.76
N PRO A 201 -6.66 -0.18 -16.17
CA PRO A 201 -6.12 -1.07 -17.19
C PRO A 201 -5.70 -0.23 -18.39
N GLN A 202 -4.41 -0.21 -18.73
CA GLN A 202 -3.98 0.42 -19.98
C GLN A 202 -4.61 -0.38 -21.11
N ALA A 203 -5.38 0.30 -21.98
CA ALA A 203 -5.72 -0.27 -23.27
C ALA A 203 -4.40 -0.68 -23.95
N PRO A 204 -4.33 -1.85 -24.61
CA PRO A 204 -3.15 -2.24 -25.36
C PRO A 204 -2.72 -1.05 -26.23
N PRO A 205 -1.43 -0.66 -26.25
CA PRO A 205 -0.99 0.41 -27.12
C PRO A 205 -1.50 0.08 -28.53
N THR A 206 -2.13 1.05 -29.20
CA THR A 206 -2.47 0.89 -30.62
C THR A 206 -1.18 0.49 -31.32
N PRO A 207 -1.13 -0.66 -32.02
CA PRO A 207 0.10 -1.15 -32.60
C PRO A 207 0.56 -0.14 -33.64
N ARG A 208 1.49 0.74 -33.26
CA ARG A 208 2.35 1.39 -34.22
C ARG A 208 3.29 0.29 -34.67
N VAL A 209 3.03 -0.26 -35.85
CA VAL A 209 3.97 -1.15 -36.53
C VAL A 209 5.20 -0.30 -36.85
N ILE A 210 6.11 -0.20 -35.88
CA ILE A 210 7.52 0.06 -36.14
C ILE A 210 8.07 -1.31 -36.47
N ALA A 211 8.46 -1.51 -37.73
CA ALA A 211 9.06 -2.77 -38.16
C ALA A 211 10.26 -3.09 -37.24
N GLY A 212 10.20 -4.26 -36.59
CA GLY A 212 11.28 -4.83 -35.77
C GLY A 212 10.98 -4.86 -34.27
N ASP A 213 10.11 -5.77 -33.81
CA ASP A 213 10.03 -6.15 -32.39
C ASP A 213 11.09 -7.22 -32.03
N ASP A 214 12.29 -7.02 -32.55
CA ASP A 214 13.53 -7.72 -32.18
C ASP A 214 14.44 -6.75 -31.39
N THR A 215 13.86 -5.83 -30.61
CA THR A 215 14.68 -4.95 -29.76
C THR A 215 15.10 -5.77 -28.54
N PRO A 216 16.37 -6.22 -28.44
CA PRO A 216 16.82 -6.91 -27.24
C PRO A 216 16.58 -6.00 -26.02
N PRO A 217 16.18 -6.57 -24.87
CA PRO A 217 15.95 -5.77 -23.68
C PRO A 217 17.17 -4.90 -23.42
N ALA A 218 16.96 -3.64 -23.03
CA ALA A 218 18.06 -2.75 -22.71
C ALA A 218 18.96 -3.44 -21.67
N THR A 219 20.12 -3.92 -22.09
CA THR A 219 21.08 -4.67 -21.27
C THR A 219 21.90 -3.73 -20.40
N ASN A 220 21.22 -2.76 -19.76
CA ASN A 220 21.86 -1.87 -18.82
C ASN A 220 21.81 -2.45 -17.40
N ARG A 221 22.75 -2.03 -16.57
CA ARG A 221 22.90 -2.51 -15.18
C ARG A 221 21.62 -2.31 -14.36
N LEU A 222 20.85 -1.26 -14.63
CA LEU A 222 19.61 -0.97 -13.91
C LEU A 222 18.52 -2.00 -14.22
N ALA A 223 18.31 -2.31 -15.50
CA ALA A 223 17.35 -3.33 -15.94
C ALA A 223 17.69 -4.70 -15.37
N GLN A 224 18.98 -5.08 -15.37
CA GLN A 224 19.46 -6.31 -14.73
C GLN A 224 19.22 -6.31 -13.21
N LYS A 225 19.47 -5.18 -12.54
CA LYS A 225 19.21 -5.03 -11.11
C LYS A 225 17.72 -5.20 -10.79
N HIS A 226 16.83 -4.54 -11.53
CA HIS A 226 15.39 -4.65 -11.36
C HIS A 226 14.90 -6.08 -11.64
N ALA A 227 15.38 -6.71 -12.71
CA ALA A 227 15.04 -8.10 -13.03
C ALA A 227 15.46 -9.07 -11.92
N ARG A 228 16.68 -8.90 -11.36
CA ARG A 228 17.17 -9.69 -10.21
C ARG A 228 16.25 -9.53 -9.00
N ARG A 229 15.88 -8.30 -8.64
CA ARG A 229 15.01 -8.02 -7.50
C ARG A 229 13.60 -8.54 -7.68
N ARG A 230 13.00 -8.39 -8.88
CA ARG A 230 11.70 -9.01 -9.20
C ARG A 230 11.74 -10.52 -9.03
N ALA A 231 12.78 -11.17 -9.56
CA ALA A 231 12.96 -12.61 -9.39
C ALA A 231 13.12 -13.00 -7.90
N GLU A 232 13.81 -12.19 -7.11
CA GLU A 232 13.97 -12.38 -5.68
C GLU A 232 12.65 -12.23 -4.91
N ARG A 233 11.89 -11.15 -5.14
CA ARG A 233 10.55 -10.99 -4.55
C ARG A 233 9.62 -12.14 -4.91
N ALA A 234 9.66 -12.62 -6.15
CA ALA A 234 8.90 -13.79 -6.58
C ALA A 234 9.33 -15.09 -5.86
N ARG A 235 10.63 -15.27 -5.56
CA ARG A 235 11.10 -16.39 -4.72
C ARG A 235 10.60 -16.25 -3.29
N ASN A 236 10.70 -15.06 -2.71
CA ASN A 236 10.26 -14.77 -1.34
C ASN A 236 8.75 -14.99 -1.18
N HIS A 237 7.97 -14.62 -2.20
CA HIS A 237 6.53 -14.89 -2.25
C HIS A 237 6.23 -16.39 -2.17
N ARG A 238 6.85 -17.18 -3.06
CA ARG A 238 6.66 -18.65 -3.09
C ARG A 238 7.10 -19.32 -1.79
N GLU A 239 8.19 -18.84 -1.20
CA GLU A 239 8.69 -19.35 0.08
C GLU A 239 7.70 -19.09 1.21
N ARG A 240 7.12 -17.90 1.26
CA ARG A 240 6.09 -17.56 2.25
C ARG A 240 4.84 -18.40 2.07
N GLU A 241 4.32 -18.51 0.85
CA GLU A 241 3.16 -19.37 0.54
C GLU A 241 3.41 -20.81 0.99
N ARG A 242 4.62 -21.34 0.76
CA ARG A 242 5.02 -22.67 1.22
C ARG A 242 5.02 -22.77 2.74
N ARG A 243 5.57 -21.78 3.46
CA ARG A 243 5.58 -21.77 4.94
C ARG A 243 4.17 -21.71 5.51
N GLN A 244 3.30 -20.86 4.98
CA GLN A 244 1.89 -20.79 5.37
C GLN A 244 1.16 -22.13 5.18
N GLN A 245 1.48 -22.86 4.10
CA GLN A 245 0.92 -24.20 3.87
C GLN A 245 1.47 -25.25 4.84
N MET A 246 2.74 -25.14 5.25
CA MET A 246 3.40 -26.11 6.13
C MET A 246 3.11 -25.88 7.62
N ASP A 247 3.19 -24.63 8.07
CA ASP A 247 3.13 -24.26 9.49
C ASP A 247 1.68 -24.12 9.99
N GLY A 248 0.70 -24.07 9.08
CA GLY A 248 -0.69 -23.75 9.41
C GLY A 248 -0.85 -22.29 9.85
N PRO A 249 -2.07 -21.85 10.21
CA PRO A 249 -2.25 -20.52 10.81
C PRO A 249 -1.45 -20.44 12.12
N PRO A 250 -0.82 -19.30 12.43
CA PRO A 250 -0.01 -19.15 13.62
C PRO A 250 -0.82 -19.50 14.88
N PRO A 251 -0.20 -20.16 15.89
CA PRO A 251 -0.86 -20.41 17.16
C PRO A 251 -1.03 -19.08 17.90
N PHE A 252 -2.26 -18.57 17.88
CA PHE A 252 -2.91 -17.57 18.77
C PHE A 252 -2.05 -16.40 19.27
#